data_AF-A0A8T7BHM1-F1
#
_entry.id   AF-A0A8T7BHM1-F1
#
_cell.length_a   1.000
_cell.length_b   1.000
_cell.length_c   1.000
_cell.angle_alpha   90.00
_cell.angle_beta   90.00
_cell.angle_gamma   90.00
#
_symmetry.space_group_name_H-M   'P 1'
#
loop_
_entity.id
_entity.type
_entity.pdbx_description
1 polymer ?
#
loop_
_entity_poly.entity_id
_entity_poly.type
_entity_poly.pdbx_seq_one_letter_code
_entity_poly.pdbx_strand_id
1 'polypeptide(L)'
;MAMLFASAGVLEHAGIKIPYFAFFAHDQGIKAKEPPVNMLLAMAIAAVLCVAIGSYPAILYNILPYDAPYSPYDMTHVLTQLQLLAFAILGVVFLHRSGRYPDEIPSVNLDAEWFYRRMFPAIFGGIKVVVSVLGEMGAQAVRFTLGFFLDKLSRHHGPSGILARTWPTGSMVLWVMVLLFLYMILYYVE
;
A
#
# COMPACT_ATOMS: atom_id res chain seq x y z
N MET A 1 -27.92 22.10 -19.47
CA MET A 1 -28.86 21.99 -18.32
C MET A 1 -28.35 21.04 -17.24
N ALA A 2 -28.03 19.77 -17.53
CA ALA A 2 -27.55 18.82 -16.50
C ALA A 2 -26.36 19.34 -15.66
N MET A 3 -25.38 20.00 -16.27
CA MET A 3 -24.22 20.58 -15.57
C MET A 3 -24.60 21.70 -14.58
N LEU A 4 -25.65 22.50 -14.88
CA LEU A 4 -26.12 23.56 -13.99
C LEU A 4 -26.80 22.97 -12.75
N PHE A 5 -27.59 21.91 -12.93
CA PHE A 5 -28.17 21.17 -11.81
C PHE A 5 -27.10 20.49 -10.96
N ALA A 6 -26.08 19.91 -11.58
CA ALA A 6 -24.94 19.35 -10.85
C ALA A 6 -24.22 20.42 -10.03
N SER A 7 -23.94 21.59 -10.61
CA SER A 7 -23.33 22.71 -9.90
C SER A 7 -24.18 23.23 -8.75
N ALA A 8 -25.50 23.34 -8.93
CA ALA A 8 -26.43 23.75 -7.89
C ALA A 8 -26.48 22.72 -6.74
N GLY A 9 -26.50 21.43 -7.06
CA GLY A 9 -26.46 20.36 -6.06
C GLY A 9 -25.15 20.35 -5.25
N VAL A 10 -24.01 20.59 -5.88
CA VAL A 10 -22.72 20.73 -5.17
C VAL A 10 -22.73 21.94 -4.24
N LEU A 11 -23.27 23.08 -4.69
CA LEU A 11 -23.39 24.27 -3.87
C LEU A 11 -24.28 24.03 -2.63
N GLU A 12 -25.44 23.40 -2.81
CA GLU A 12 -26.34 23.08 -1.70
C GLU A 12 -25.67 22.09 -0.73
N HIS A 13 -25.11 21.01 -1.24
CA HIS A 13 -24.56 19.93 -0.42
C HIS A 13 -23.25 20.35 0.28
N ALA A 14 -22.27 20.84 -0.47
CA ALA A 14 -20.95 21.16 0.10
C ALA A 14 -20.86 22.60 0.61
N GLY A 15 -21.51 23.55 -0.06
CA GLY A 15 -21.42 24.97 0.26
C GLY A 15 -22.32 25.41 1.42
N ILE A 16 -23.51 24.84 1.53
CA ILE A 16 -24.51 25.28 2.52
C ILE A 16 -24.69 24.22 3.61
N LYS A 17 -24.99 22.98 3.25
CA LYS A 17 -25.38 21.92 4.18
C LYS A 17 -24.26 21.55 5.16
N ILE A 18 -23.03 21.32 4.68
CA ILE A 18 -21.90 20.94 5.55
C ILE A 18 -21.57 22.05 6.57
N PRO A 19 -21.36 23.33 6.19
CA PRO A 19 -21.08 24.37 7.17
C PRO A 19 -22.26 24.64 8.11
N TYR A 20 -23.49 24.63 7.59
CA TYR A 20 -24.68 24.83 8.42
C TYR A 20 -24.75 23.78 9.53
N PHE A 21 -24.55 22.51 9.19
CA PHE A 21 -24.57 21.45 10.20
C PHE A 21 -23.33 21.44 11.10
N ALA A 22 -22.16 21.80 10.57
CA ALA A 22 -20.95 21.87 11.40
C ALA A 22 -21.05 22.95 12.50
N PHE A 23 -21.73 24.08 12.26
CA PHE A 23 -21.78 25.20 13.19
C PHE A 23 -23.12 25.38 13.92
N PHE A 24 -24.23 24.97 13.32
CA PHE A 24 -25.59 25.25 13.82
C PHE A 24 -26.44 23.99 14.08
N ALA A 25 -25.88 22.78 13.91
CA ALA A 25 -26.59 21.54 14.26
C ALA A 25 -26.57 21.25 15.78
N HIS A 26 -27.13 20.10 16.14
CA HIS A 26 -27.09 19.55 17.48
C HIS A 26 -25.64 19.31 17.93
N ASP A 27 -25.24 19.94 19.03
CA ASP A 27 -23.92 19.73 19.64
C ASP A 27 -23.80 18.29 20.18
N GLN A 28 -22.83 17.55 19.64
CA GLN A 28 -22.52 16.17 20.04
C GLN A 28 -21.50 16.11 21.20
N GLY A 29 -21.07 17.26 21.74
CA GLY A 29 -20.11 17.34 22.85
C GLY A 29 -18.69 16.91 22.49
N ILE A 30 -18.36 16.82 21.18
CA ILE A 30 -17.07 16.39 20.69
C ILE A 30 -16.06 17.53 20.86
N LYS A 31 -15.09 17.35 21.76
CA LYS A 31 -13.98 18.30 21.94
C LYS A 31 -12.98 18.17 20.79
N ALA A 32 -13.14 18.98 19.75
CA ALA A 32 -12.19 19.07 18.66
C ALA A 32 -10.85 19.65 19.17
N LYS A 33 -9.73 19.01 18.80
CA LYS A 33 -8.38 19.51 19.05
C LYS A 33 -7.92 20.29 17.82
N GLU A 34 -7.27 21.44 18.04
CA GLU A 34 -6.66 22.19 16.94
C GLU A 34 -5.62 21.35 16.19
N PRO A 35 -5.61 21.42 14.85
CA PRO A 35 -4.65 20.68 14.03
C PRO A 35 -3.21 21.15 14.29
N PRO A 36 -2.20 20.28 14.09
CA PRO A 36 -0.80 20.66 14.26
C PRO A 36 -0.40 21.77 13.29
N VAL A 37 0.57 22.59 13.68
CA VAL A 37 1.01 23.78 12.91
C VAL A 37 1.33 23.48 11.45
N ASN A 38 1.94 22.32 11.15
CA ASN A 38 2.26 21.92 9.78
C ASN A 38 1.00 21.75 8.90
N MET A 39 -0.09 21.23 9.48
CA MET A 39 -1.37 21.07 8.78
C MET A 39 -2.03 22.44 8.57
N LEU A 40 -1.98 23.32 9.57
CA LEU A 40 -2.51 24.69 9.45
C LEU A 40 -1.79 25.47 8.35
N LEU A 41 -0.46 25.38 8.29
CA LEU A 41 0.35 26.02 7.26
C LEU A 41 -0.01 25.51 5.86
N ALA A 42 -0.15 24.18 5.71
CA ALA A 42 -0.55 23.58 4.44
C ALA A 42 -1.95 24.06 4.00
N MET A 43 -2.92 24.10 4.92
CA MET A 43 -4.27 24.62 4.65
C MET A 43 -4.23 26.10 4.25
N ALA A 44 -3.41 26.92 4.92
CA ALA A 44 -3.26 28.34 4.61
C ALA A 44 -2.66 28.54 3.21
N ILE A 45 -1.59 27.81 2.86
CA ILE A 45 -0.99 27.87 1.52
C ILE A 45 -2.01 27.45 0.45
N ALA A 46 -2.73 26.35 0.67
CA ALA A 46 -3.75 25.88 -0.25
C ALA A 46 -4.87 26.91 -0.44
N ALA A 47 -5.35 27.53 0.64
CA ALA A 47 -6.36 28.58 0.58
C ALA A 47 -5.88 29.81 -0.22
N VAL A 48 -4.65 30.27 0.04
CA VAL A 48 -4.05 31.38 -0.71
C VAL A 48 -3.93 31.05 -2.19
N LEU A 49 -3.50 29.84 -2.54
CA LEU A 49 -3.41 29.39 -3.93
C LEU A 49 -4.79 29.31 -4.60
N CYS A 50 -5.80 28.78 -3.92
CA CYS A 50 -7.18 28.73 -4.44
C CYS A 50 -7.73 30.13 -4.72
N VAL A 51 -7.50 31.10 -3.82
CA VAL A 51 -7.94 32.49 -4.00
C VAL A 51 -7.16 33.17 -5.13
N ALA A 52 -5.84 32.98 -5.18
CA ALA A 52 -4.99 33.57 -6.22
C ALA A 52 -5.34 33.06 -7.62
N ILE A 53 -5.49 31.74 -7.79
CA ILE A 53 -5.85 31.12 -9.07
C ILE A 53 -7.28 31.48 -9.46
N GLY A 54 -8.21 31.52 -8.50
CA GLY A 54 -9.59 31.90 -8.74
C GLY A 54 -9.69 33.35 -9.22
N SER A 55 -9.11 34.29 -8.48
CA SER A 55 -9.20 35.73 -8.78
C SER A 55 -8.42 36.15 -10.03
N TYR A 56 -7.31 35.47 -10.36
CA TYR A 56 -6.50 35.79 -11.53
C TYR A 56 -6.26 34.55 -12.42
N PRO A 57 -7.27 34.14 -13.21
CA PRO A 57 -7.21 32.91 -14.01
C PRO A 57 -6.18 32.97 -15.15
N ALA A 58 -5.72 34.18 -15.52
CA ALA A 58 -4.72 34.39 -16.56
C ALA A 58 -3.39 33.67 -16.28
N ILE A 59 -3.01 33.47 -15.00
CA ILE A 59 -1.82 32.69 -14.64
C ILE A 59 -1.89 31.27 -15.23
N LEU A 60 -3.05 30.62 -15.19
CA LEU A 60 -3.22 29.29 -15.77
C LEU A 60 -3.38 29.36 -17.29
N TYR A 61 -4.13 30.32 -17.80
CA TYR A 61 -4.42 30.41 -19.24
C TYR A 61 -3.17 30.69 -20.07
N ASN A 62 -2.19 31.41 -19.54
CA ASN A 62 -0.92 31.64 -20.22
C ASN A 62 -0.03 30.38 -20.34
N ILE A 63 -0.33 29.31 -19.60
CA ILE A 63 0.41 28.03 -19.64
C ILE A 63 -0.23 27.08 -20.65
N LEU A 64 -1.46 27.35 -21.11
CA LEU A 64 -2.13 26.46 -22.05
C LEU A 64 -1.40 26.47 -23.40
N PRO A 65 -1.22 25.29 -24.03
CA PRO A 65 -0.54 25.17 -25.33
C PRO A 65 -1.35 25.74 -26.50
N TYR A 66 -2.64 26.00 -26.30
CA TYR A 66 -3.55 26.54 -27.30
C TYR A 66 -4.34 27.71 -26.70
N ASP A 67 -4.57 28.74 -27.51
CA ASP A 67 -5.39 29.88 -27.11
C ASP A 67 -6.84 29.46 -26.87
N ALA A 68 -7.32 29.68 -25.65
CA ALA A 68 -8.70 29.50 -25.29
C ALA A 68 -9.35 30.88 -25.08
N PRO A 69 -10.13 31.41 -26.06
CA PRO A 69 -10.80 32.69 -25.93
C PRO A 69 -12.01 32.58 -24.99
N TYR A 70 -11.75 32.32 -23.70
CA TYR A 70 -12.75 32.19 -22.65
C TYR A 70 -12.53 33.27 -21.60
N SER A 71 -13.60 34.03 -21.29
CA SER A 71 -13.60 35.04 -20.24
C SER A 71 -14.43 34.54 -19.06
N PRO A 72 -13.81 34.08 -17.96
CA PRO A 72 -14.53 33.50 -16.82
C PRO A 72 -15.42 34.51 -16.09
N TYR A 73 -15.00 35.78 -16.10
CA TYR A 73 -15.64 36.89 -15.39
C TYR A 73 -16.47 37.78 -16.32
N ASP A 74 -17.11 37.19 -17.32
CA ASP A 74 -18.06 37.89 -18.14
C ASP A 74 -19.40 38.11 -17.41
N MET A 75 -20.12 39.17 -17.77
CA MET A 75 -21.36 39.60 -17.10
C MET A 75 -22.39 38.47 -17.04
N THR A 76 -22.57 37.73 -18.13
CA THR A 76 -23.54 36.63 -18.19
C THR A 76 -23.18 35.49 -17.22
N HIS A 77 -21.90 35.12 -17.15
CA HIS A 77 -21.44 34.08 -16.23
C HIS A 77 -21.62 34.52 -14.78
N VAL A 78 -21.18 35.73 -14.41
CA VAL A 78 -21.30 36.19 -13.02
C VAL A 78 -22.77 36.28 -12.59
N LEU A 79 -23.64 36.81 -13.45
CA LEU A 79 -25.05 36.99 -13.15
C LEU A 79 -25.79 35.65 -12.99
N THR A 80 -25.53 34.69 -13.87
CA THR A 80 -26.14 33.35 -13.78
C THR A 80 -25.67 32.60 -12.54
N GLN A 81 -24.38 32.67 -12.18
CA GLN A 81 -23.85 32.08 -10.94
C GLN A 81 -24.47 32.72 -9.70
N LEU A 82 -24.62 34.05 -9.66
CA LEU A 82 -25.27 34.75 -8.54
C LEU A 82 -26.75 34.39 -8.40
N GLN A 83 -27.48 34.27 -9.52
CA GLN A 83 -28.86 33.82 -9.52
C GLN A 83 -28.99 32.40 -8.96
N LEU A 84 -28.15 31.47 -9.44
CA LEU A 84 -28.12 30.10 -8.92
C LEU A 84 -27.83 30.06 -7.42
N LEU A 85 -26.86 30.86 -6.96
CA LEU A 85 -26.51 30.98 -5.54
C LEU A 85 -27.68 31.50 -4.71
N ALA A 86 -28.32 32.58 -5.16
CA ALA A 86 -29.47 33.18 -4.48
C ALA A 86 -30.65 32.19 -4.39
N PHE A 87 -31.01 31.52 -5.49
CA PHE A 87 -32.11 30.56 -5.50
C PHE A 87 -31.80 29.29 -4.69
N ALA A 88 -30.56 28.81 -4.69
CA ALA A 88 -30.16 27.68 -3.84
C ALA A 88 -30.30 28.02 -2.36
N ILE A 89 -29.81 29.20 -1.93
CA ILE A 89 -29.94 29.68 -0.55
C ILE A 89 -31.42 29.85 -0.18
N LEU A 90 -32.21 30.48 -1.05
CA LEU A 90 -33.66 30.63 -0.84
C LEU A 90 -34.36 29.27 -0.69
N GLY A 91 -33.99 28.28 -1.51
CA GLY A 91 -34.51 26.92 -1.42
C GLY A 91 -34.23 26.27 -0.06
N VAL A 92 -32.98 26.35 0.41
CA VAL A 92 -32.60 25.82 1.73
C VAL A 92 -33.33 26.54 2.86
N VAL A 93 -33.37 27.88 2.84
CA VAL A 93 -34.07 28.69 3.86
C VAL A 93 -35.56 28.37 3.87
N PHE A 94 -36.19 28.22 2.70
CA PHE A 94 -37.59 27.84 2.59
C PHE A 94 -37.86 26.44 3.16
N LEU A 95 -37.03 25.45 2.82
CA LEU A 95 -37.15 24.09 3.34
C LEU A 95 -36.99 24.04 4.85
N HIS A 96 -36.00 24.77 5.40
CA HIS A 96 -35.78 24.87 6.83
C HIS A 96 -36.94 25.59 7.55
N ARG A 97 -37.42 26.73 7.02
CA ARG A 97 -38.56 27.48 7.57
C ARG A 97 -39.86 26.66 7.53
N SER A 98 -40.03 25.82 6.51
CA SER A 98 -41.23 24.99 6.31
C SER A 98 -41.22 23.68 7.09
N GLY A 99 -40.12 23.34 7.77
CA GLY A 99 -39.97 22.10 8.52
C GLY A 99 -39.90 20.83 7.66
N ARG A 100 -39.63 20.97 6.35
CA ARG A 100 -39.49 19.85 5.41
C ARG A 100 -38.04 19.50 5.09
N TYR A 101 -37.09 20.08 5.82
CA TYR A 101 -35.69 19.76 5.62
C TYR A 101 -35.43 18.32 6.08
N PRO A 102 -34.81 17.45 5.27
CA PRO A 102 -34.56 16.07 5.65
C PRO A 102 -33.71 15.96 6.92
N ASP A 103 -34.13 15.12 7.86
CA ASP A 103 -33.40 14.86 9.09
C ASP A 103 -32.06 14.15 8.82
N GLU A 104 -31.09 14.39 9.69
CA GLU A 104 -29.78 13.73 9.65
C GLU A 104 -29.92 12.26 10.07
N ILE A 105 -29.68 11.35 9.12
CA ILE A 105 -29.61 9.92 9.43
C ILE A 105 -28.16 9.59 9.79
N PRO A 106 -27.89 8.96 10.95
CA PRO A 106 -26.55 8.50 11.27
C PRO A 106 -26.10 7.48 10.22
N SER A 107 -25.11 7.87 9.42
CA SER A 107 -24.57 7.04 8.34
C SER A 107 -23.05 7.03 8.41
N VAL A 108 -22.44 5.86 8.25
CA VAL A 108 -21.00 5.69 8.19
C VAL A 108 -20.60 5.62 6.73
N ASN A 109 -20.00 6.69 6.22
CA ASN A 109 -19.42 6.69 4.88
C ASN A 109 -18.00 6.11 4.95
N LEU A 110 -17.77 4.95 4.34
CA LEU A 110 -16.45 4.37 4.20
C LEU A 110 -15.72 5.05 3.04
N ASP A 111 -14.82 5.97 3.38
CA ASP A 111 -13.97 6.62 2.38
C ASP A 111 -12.90 5.66 1.83
N ALA A 112 -12.32 6.00 0.68
CA ALA A 112 -11.27 5.22 0.03
C ALA A 112 -10.06 4.97 0.94
N GLU A 113 -9.82 5.86 1.92
CA GLU A 113 -8.78 5.69 2.93
C GLU A 113 -8.91 4.36 3.70
N TRP A 114 -10.13 3.84 3.88
CA TRP A 114 -10.37 2.56 4.54
C TRP A 114 -9.69 1.39 3.82
N PHE A 115 -9.69 1.40 2.48
CA PHE A 115 -9.02 0.36 1.70
C PHE A 115 -7.52 0.35 2.01
N TYR A 116 -6.89 1.53 2.01
CA TYR A 116 -5.47 1.68 2.31
C TYR A 116 -5.12 1.36 3.77
N ARG A 117 -5.87 1.90 4.74
CA ARG A 117 -5.52 1.76 6.17
C ARG A 117 -5.94 0.44 6.79
N ARG A 118 -6.99 -0.20 6.29
CA ARG A 118 -7.59 -1.38 6.93
C ARG A 118 -7.49 -2.61 6.06
N MET A 119 -7.98 -2.54 4.82
CA MET A 119 -8.09 -3.72 3.95
C MET A 119 -6.71 -4.22 3.51
N PHE A 120 -5.85 -3.34 2.99
CA PHE A 120 -4.52 -3.73 2.52
C PHE A 120 -3.65 -4.36 3.62
N PRO A 121 -3.47 -3.75 4.81
CA PRO A 121 -2.70 -4.36 5.88
C PRO A 121 -3.26 -5.70 6.35
N ALA A 122 -4.59 -5.85 6.38
CA ALA A 122 -5.22 -7.12 6.74
C ALA A 122 -4.90 -8.23 5.72
N ILE A 123 -4.97 -7.93 4.42
CA ILE A 123 -4.63 -8.87 3.35
C ILE A 123 -3.14 -9.24 3.42
N PHE A 124 -2.25 -8.25 3.50
CA PHE A 124 -0.80 -8.50 3.59
C PHE A 124 -0.42 -9.25 4.87
N GLY A 125 -1.08 -8.96 5.99
CA GLY A 125 -0.93 -9.72 7.22
C GLY A 125 -1.30 -11.19 7.04
N GLY A 126 -2.45 -11.46 6.42
CA GLY A 126 -2.88 -12.83 6.10
C GLY A 126 -1.90 -13.57 5.18
N ILE A 127 -1.42 -12.91 4.12
CA ILE A 127 -0.43 -13.49 3.20
C ILE A 127 0.87 -13.84 3.94
N LYS A 128 1.36 -12.96 4.81
CA LYS A 128 2.59 -13.22 5.59
C LYS A 128 2.46 -14.48 6.46
N VAL A 129 1.31 -14.66 7.11
CA VAL A 129 1.04 -15.86 7.93
C VAL A 129 1.04 -17.13 7.07
N VAL A 130 0.39 -17.10 5.91
CA VAL A 130 0.36 -18.25 5.00
C VAL A 130 1.79 -18.60 4.52
N VAL A 131 2.57 -17.58 4.14
CA VAL A 131 3.95 -17.78 3.68
C VAL A 131 4.85 -18.30 4.80
N SER A 132 4.71 -17.80 6.04
CA SER A 132 5.51 -18.28 7.17
C SER A 132 5.19 -19.73 7.51
N VAL A 133 3.92 -20.13 7.51
CA VAL A 133 3.51 -21.52 7.75
C VAL A 133 4.05 -22.45 6.67
N LEU A 134 3.89 -22.10 5.39
CA LEU A 134 4.43 -22.90 4.29
C LEU A 134 5.96 -22.96 4.32
N GLY A 135 6.62 -21.86 4.67
CA GLY A 135 8.07 -21.78 4.82
C GLY A 135 8.61 -22.64 5.96
N GLU A 136 7.96 -22.62 7.13
CA GLU A 136 8.32 -23.45 8.28
C GLU A 136 8.09 -24.94 8.01
N MET A 137 6.97 -25.29 7.37
CA MET A 137 6.70 -26.68 6.95
C MET A 137 7.76 -27.17 5.95
N GLY A 138 8.12 -26.34 4.96
CA GLY A 138 9.18 -26.66 4.01
C GLY A 138 10.55 -26.80 4.66
N ALA A 139 10.90 -25.89 5.57
CA ALA A 139 12.16 -25.94 6.31
C ALA A 139 12.26 -27.18 7.21
N GLN A 140 11.17 -27.59 7.85
CA GLN A 140 11.10 -28.83 8.62
C GLN A 140 11.26 -30.05 7.73
N ALA A 141 10.60 -30.10 6.56
CA ALA A 141 10.73 -31.19 5.61
C ALA A 141 12.18 -31.33 5.13
N VAL A 142 12.83 -30.22 4.74
CA VAL A 142 14.24 -30.21 4.31
C VAL A 142 15.16 -30.68 5.43
N ARG A 143 14.98 -30.20 6.67
CA ARG A 143 15.79 -30.64 7.81
C ARG A 143 15.61 -32.12 8.11
N PHE A 144 14.39 -32.64 7.97
CA PHE A 144 14.09 -34.06 8.16
C PHE A 144 14.76 -34.92 7.09
N THR A 145 14.68 -34.50 5.82
CA THR A 145 15.35 -35.18 4.71
C THR A 145 16.87 -35.14 4.87
N LEU A 146 17.46 -33.97 5.17
CA LEU A 146 18.89 -33.84 5.41
C LEU A 146 19.35 -34.71 6.57
N GLY A 147 18.61 -34.72 7.68
CA GLY A 147 18.91 -35.55 8.85
C GLY A 147 18.88 -37.04 8.51
N PHE A 148 17.89 -37.48 7.73
CA PHE A 148 17.80 -38.88 7.28
C PHE A 148 18.96 -39.26 6.35
N PHE A 149 19.35 -38.39 5.42
CA PHE A 149 20.48 -38.63 4.52
C PHE A 149 21.81 -38.60 5.27
N LEU A 150 22.01 -37.64 6.16
CA LEU A 150 23.23 -37.53 6.97
C LEU A 150 23.36 -38.69 7.95
N ASP A 151 22.28 -39.17 8.57
CA ASP A 151 22.32 -40.34 9.45
C ASP A 151 22.61 -41.64 8.67
N LYS A 152 22.03 -41.78 7.47
CA LYS A 152 22.31 -42.90 6.56
C LYS A 152 23.76 -42.88 6.04
N LEU A 153 24.29 -41.68 5.78
CA LEU A 153 25.67 -41.49 5.35
C LEU A 153 26.66 -41.69 6.51
N SER A 154 26.34 -41.23 7.71
CA SER A 154 27.15 -41.46 8.92
C SER A 154 27.22 -42.94 9.28
N ARG A 155 26.15 -43.71 9.02
CA ARG A 155 26.16 -45.17 9.17
C ARG A 155 27.08 -45.89 8.18
N HIS A 156 27.38 -45.29 7.01
CA HIS A 156 28.32 -45.86 6.03
C HIS A 156 29.75 -45.29 6.12
N HIS A 157 29.92 -44.05 6.60
CA HIS A 157 31.21 -43.33 6.67
C HIS A 157 31.60 -42.92 8.11
N GLY A 158 30.99 -43.52 9.14
CA GLY A 158 31.32 -43.26 10.54
C GLY A 158 32.69 -43.82 10.95
N PRO A 159 33.20 -43.48 12.16
CA PRO A 159 34.56 -43.77 12.62
C PRO A 159 34.92 -45.26 12.75
N SER A 160 33.96 -46.14 12.53
CA SER A 160 34.07 -47.61 12.51
C SER A 160 33.78 -48.21 11.13
N GLY A 161 33.78 -47.40 10.07
CA GLY A 161 33.60 -47.83 8.67
C GLY A 161 34.82 -48.59 8.13
N ILE A 162 34.59 -49.45 7.14
CA ILE A 162 35.55 -50.41 6.55
C ILE A 162 36.89 -49.81 6.10
N LEU A 163 36.94 -48.50 5.81
CA LEU A 163 38.16 -47.75 5.47
C LEU A 163 39.04 -47.36 6.68
N ALA A 164 38.53 -47.44 7.91
CA ALA A 164 39.27 -47.19 9.14
C ALA A 164 40.00 -48.43 9.68
N ARG A 165 39.86 -49.59 9.02
CA ARG A 165 40.69 -50.77 9.34
C ARG A 165 42.11 -50.51 8.86
N THR A 166 43.02 -50.30 9.81
CA THR A 166 44.46 -50.28 9.56
C THR A 166 44.85 -51.58 8.84
N TRP A 167 45.21 -51.47 7.56
CA TRP A 167 45.64 -52.62 6.78
C TRP A 167 46.92 -53.18 7.43
N PRO A 168 46.97 -54.48 7.76
CA PRO A 168 48.14 -55.05 8.41
C PRO A 168 49.35 -54.89 7.48
N THR A 169 50.43 -54.37 8.04
CA THR A 169 51.70 -54.01 7.36
C THR A 169 52.27 -55.17 6.54
N GLY A 170 51.92 -56.41 6.87
CA GLY A 170 52.29 -57.60 6.12
C GLY A 170 51.78 -57.64 4.67
N SER A 171 50.62 -57.06 4.36
CA SER A 171 50.12 -57.04 2.96
C SER A 171 50.92 -56.09 2.07
N MET A 172 51.38 -54.96 2.62
CA MET A 172 52.26 -54.02 1.91
C MET A 172 53.60 -54.67 1.58
N VAL A 173 54.20 -55.39 2.55
CA VAL A 173 55.48 -56.08 2.34
C VAL A 173 55.35 -57.18 1.27
N LEU A 174 54.23 -57.91 1.26
CA LEU A 174 53.97 -58.95 0.26
C LEU A 174 53.89 -58.36 -1.15
N TRP A 175 53.20 -57.24 -1.32
CA TRP A 175 53.15 -56.55 -2.61
C TRP A 175 54.51 -56.01 -3.05
N VAL A 176 55.31 -55.46 -2.13
CA VAL A 176 56.68 -55.01 -2.43
C VAL A 176 57.56 -56.19 -2.86
N MET A 177 57.46 -57.34 -2.18
CA MET A 177 58.20 -58.54 -2.58
C MET A 177 57.78 -59.07 -3.96
N VAL A 178 56.48 -59.09 -4.27
CA VAL A 178 55.98 -59.50 -5.59
C VAL A 178 56.49 -58.57 -6.69
N LEU A 179 56.50 -57.26 -6.43
CA LEU A 179 56.97 -56.25 -7.38
C LEU A 179 58.48 -56.37 -7.63
N LEU A 180 59.28 -56.57 -6.58
CA LEU A 180 60.73 -56.81 -6.70
C LEU A 180 61.04 -58.12 -7.42
N PHE A 181 60.28 -59.18 -7.17
CA PHE A 181 60.45 -60.47 -7.84
C PHE A 181 60.15 -60.37 -9.35
N LEU A 182 59.06 -59.70 -9.70
CA LEU A 182 58.72 -59.40 -11.10
C LEU A 182 59.80 -58.55 -11.78
N TYR A 183 60.34 -57.56 -11.07
CA TYR A 183 61.44 -56.73 -11.58
C TYR A 183 62.71 -57.56 -11.84
N MET A 184 63.07 -58.45 -10.93
CA MET A 184 64.21 -59.36 -11.12
C MET A 184 64.06 -60.27 -12.34
N ILE A 185 62.84 -60.81 -12.56
CA ILE A 185 62.57 -61.65 -13.73
C ILE A 185 62.70 -60.85 -15.02
N LEU A 186 62.12 -59.65 -15.07
CA LEU A 186 62.21 -58.80 -16.26
C LEU A 186 63.66 -58.42 -16.57
N TYR A 187 64.46 -58.07 -15.56
CA TYR A 187 65.86 -57.72 -15.74
C TYR A 187 66.75 -58.86 -16.25
N TYR A 188 66.40 -60.12 -15.95
CA TYR A 188 67.19 -61.29 -16.40
C TYR A 188 66.75 -61.83 -17.76
N VAL A 189 65.59 -61.40 -18.26
CA VAL A 189 65.02 -61.80 -19.55
C VAL A 189 65.35 -60.79 -20.65
N GLU A 190 65.69 -59.55 -20.29
CA GLU A 190 66.32 -58.52 -21.15
C GLU A 190 67.85 -58.64 -21.18
#